data_AF-A0A3D5UTL9-F1
#
_entry.id   AF-A0A3D5UTL9-F1
#
_cell.length_a   1.000
_cell.length_b   1.000
_cell.length_c   1.000
_cell.angle_alpha   90.00
_cell.angle_beta   90.00
_cell.angle_gamma   90.00
#
_symmetry.space_group_name_H-M   'P 1'
#
loop_
_entity.id
_entity.type
_entity.pdbx_description
1 polymer ?
#
loop_
_entity_poly.entity_id
_entity_poly.type
_entity_poly.pdbx_seq_one_letter_code
_entity_poly.pdbx_strand_id
1 'polypeptide(L)' 'MGADLGTKTIGLALSDVSRSIASPLETIKRTKFTADAGRIIALAKQHDVAALVFGLPLNMDGTEGPRCQSTRAF' A
#
# COMPACT_ATOMS: atom_id res chain seq x y z
N MET A 1 -7.06 0.84 4.33
CA MET A 1 -6.51 0.05 3.21
C MET A 1 -5.02 -0.10 3.41
N GLY A 2 -4.51 -1.34 3.37
CA GLY A 2 -3.08 -1.62 3.40
C GLY A 2 -2.50 -1.64 1.99
N ALA A 3 -1.30 -1.10 1.81
CA ALA A 3 -0.56 -1.11 0.56
C ALA A 3 0.86 -1.65 0.78
N ASP A 4 1.20 -2.71 0.04
CA ASP A 4 2.53 -3.29 -0.01
C ASP A 4 3.23 -2.89 -1.32
N LEU A 5 4.27 -2.07 -1.21
CA LEU A 5 4.97 -1.45 -2.34
C LEU A 5 6.12 -2.35 -2.82
N GLY A 6 5.81 -3.27 -3.73
CA GLY A 6 6.81 -4.03 -4.48
C GLY A 6 7.44 -3.19 -5.60
N THR A 7 8.53 -3.69 -6.21
CA THR A 7 9.16 -3.00 -7.36
C THR A 7 8.38 -3.15 -8.66
N LYS A 8 7.60 -4.24 -8.79
CA LYS A 8 6.81 -4.57 -9.99
C LYS A 8 5.30 -4.50 -9.77
N THR A 9 4.87 -4.63 -8.53
CA THR A 9 3.45 -4.74 -8.16
C THR A 9 3.20 -3.98 -6.86
N ILE A 10 1.97 -3.49 -6.69
CA ILE A 10 1.46 -2.96 -5.43
C ILE A 10 0.33 -3.88 -4.99
N GLY A 11 0.50 -4.57 -3.87
CA GLY A 11 -0.56 -5.36 -3.26
C GLY A 11 -1.46 -4.46 -2.42
N LEU A 12 -2.77 -4.51 -2.65
CA LEU A 12 -3.76 -3.79 -1.84
C LEU A 12 -4.59 -4.76 -1.00
N ALA A 13 -4.82 -4.38 0.25
CA ALA A 13 -5.70 -5.08 1.17
C ALA A 13 -6.72 -4.12 1.79
N LEU A 14 -7.93 -4.61 2.04
CA LEU A 14 -8.99 -3.87 2.70
C LEU A 14 -9.30 -4.52 4.05
N SER A 15 -9.48 -3.71 5.09
CA SER A 15 -9.97 -4.22 6.36
C SER A 15 -11.49 -4.42 6.29
N ASP A 16 -12.00 -5.35 7.07
CA ASP A 16 -13.41 -5.38 7.42
C ASP A 16 -13.82 -4.13 8.23
N VAL A 17 -15.14 -3.95 8.41
CA VAL A 17 -15.70 -2.77 9.11
C VAL A 17 -15.26 -2.72 10.58
N SER A 18 -15.09 -3.88 11.22
CA SER A 18 -14.55 -3.98 12.59
C SER A 18 -13.07 -3.62 12.70
N ARG A 19 -12.34 -3.55 11.58
CA ARG A 19 -10.87 -3.35 11.51
C ARG A 19 -10.09 -4.48 12.20
N SER A 20 -10.60 -5.70 12.12
CA SER A 20 -10.02 -6.90 12.76
C SER A 20 -9.36 -7.84 11.74
N ILE A 21 -9.85 -7.87 10.51
CA ILE A 21 -9.41 -8.78 9.45
C ILE A 21 -9.05 -7.97 8.22
N ALA A 22 -7.87 -8.23 7.66
CA ALA A 22 -7.47 -7.70 6.35
C ALA A 22 -7.64 -8.77 5.28
N SER A 23 -8.35 -8.44 4.20
CA SER A 23 -8.55 -9.30 3.04
C SER A 23 -7.86 -8.72 1.80
N PRO A 24 -7.33 -9.56 0.89
CA PRO A 24 -6.80 -9.08 -0.38
C PRO A 24 -7.86 -8.36 -1.20
N LEU A 25 -7.50 -7.24 -1.85
CA LEU A 25 -8.39 -6.47 -2.71
C LEU A 25 -7.96 -6.55 -4.18
N GLU A 26 -6.78 -6.01 -4.50
CA GLU A 26 -6.29 -5.90 -5.88
C GLU A 26 -4.75 -5.88 -5.87
N THR A 27 -4.14 -6.48 -6.89
CA THR A 27 -2.71 -6.36 -7.14
C THR A 27 -2.50 -5.49 -8.37
N ILE A 28 -2.03 -4.26 -8.18
CA ILE A 28 -1.75 -3.31 -9.26
C ILE A 28 -0.37 -3.64 -9.85
N LYS A 29 -0.26 -3.77 -11.16
CA LYS A 29 1.04 -3.81 -11.84
C LYS A 29 1.61 -2.39 -11.89
N ARG A 30 2.78 -2.16 -11.29
CA ARG A 30 3.38 -0.82 -11.21
C ARG A 30 3.73 -0.29 -12.58
N THR A 31 3.44 0.99 -12.77
CA THR A 31 3.77 1.72 -13.98
C THR A 31 4.37 3.07 -13.62
N LYS A 32 3.61 4.16 -13.75
CA LYS A 32 3.98 5.51 -13.34
C LYS A 32 3.27 5.83 -12.04
N PHE A 33 3.97 6.52 -11.14
CA PHE A 33 3.44 6.93 -9.84
C PHE A 33 2.04 7.57 -9.93
N THR A 34 1.84 8.51 -10.85
CA THR A 34 0.55 9.21 -11.00
C THR A 34 -0.60 8.28 -11.39
N ALA A 35 -0.33 7.28 -12.24
CA ALA A 35 -1.34 6.29 -12.63
C ALA A 35 -1.63 5.32 -11.49
N ASP A 36 -0.58 4.83 -10.84
CA ASP A 36 -0.67 3.89 -9.71
C ASP A 36 -1.43 4.54 -8.53
N ALA A 37 -1.05 5.76 -8.14
CA ALA A 37 -1.71 6.54 -7.09
C ALA A 37 -3.16 6.89 -7.46
N GLY A 38 -3.44 7.22 -8.72
CA GLY A 38 -4.79 7.45 -9.22
C GLY A 38 -5.70 6.23 -9.03
N ARG A 39 -5.20 5.02 -9.32
CA ARG A 39 -5.93 3.77 -9.09
C ARG A 39 -6.20 3.52 -7.61
N ILE A 40 -5.20 3.74 -6.75
CA ILE A 40 -5.34 3.59 -5.29
C ILE A 40 -6.40 4.57 -4.75
N ILE A 41 -6.37 5.83 -5.16
CA ILE A 41 -7.34 6.85 -4.72
C ILE A 41 -8.76 6.50 -5.21
N ALA A 42 -8.91 6.01 -6.43
CA ALA A 42 -10.21 5.58 -6.95
C ALA A 42 -10.79 4.43 -6.11
N LEU A 43 -9.98 3.42 -5.80
CA LEU A 43 -10.38 2.31 -4.93
C LEU A 43 -10.67 2.78 -3.50
N ALA A 44 -9.86 3.69 -2.97
CA ALA A 44 -10.07 4.25 -1.63
C ALA A 44 -11.42 4.97 -1.53
N LYS A 45 -11.80 5.74 -2.56
CA LYS A 45 -13.12 6.39 -2.63
C LYS A 45 -14.26 5.38 -2.78
N GLN A 46 -14.08 4.38 -3.64
CA GLN A 46 -15.09 3.35 -3.87
C GLN A 46 -15.44 2.57 -2.59
N HIS A 47 -14.46 2.35 -1.72
CA HIS A 47 -14.61 1.57 -0.50
C HIS A 47 -14.70 2.42 0.79
N ASP A 48 -14.89 3.75 0.65
CA ASP A 48 -14.96 4.69 1.77
C ASP A 48 -13.81 4.52 2.78
N VAL A 49 -12.59 4.43 2.26
CA VAL A 49 -11.40 4.17 3.06
C VAL A 49 -11.02 5.41 3.85
N ALA A 50 -11.09 5.30 5.17
CA ALA A 50 -10.68 6.38 6.08
C ALA A 50 -9.16 6.61 6.14
N ALA A 51 -8.34 5.58 5.92
CA ALA A 51 -6.88 5.68 6.00
C ALA A 51 -6.14 4.67 5.13
N LEU A 52 -4.96 5.08 4.65
CA LEU A 52 -3.98 4.23 3.97
C LEU A 52 -2.85 3.86 4.94
N VAL A 53 -2.44 2.59 4.92
CA VAL A 53 -1.33 2.07 5.73
C VAL A 53 -0.30 1.47 4.80
N PHE A 54 0.94 1.97 4.89
CA PHE A 54 2.07 1.47 4.13
C PHE A 54 3.04 0.76 5.08
N GLY A 55 3.47 -0.45 4.72
CA GLY A 55 4.50 -1.16 5.47
C GLY A 55 5.85 -0.49 5.34
N LEU A 56 6.55 -0.26 6.46
CA LEU A 56 7.92 0.26 6.47
C LEU A 56 8.91 -0.92 6.59
N PRO A 57 9.62 -1.30 5.51
CA PRO A 57 10.42 -2.51 5.47
C PRO A 57 11.81 -2.28 6.08
N LEU A 58 11.88 -2.26 7.40
CA LEU A 58 13.15 -2.21 8.14
C LEU A 58 13.97 -3.48 7.89
N ASN A 59 15.29 -3.36 8.01
CA ASN A 59 16.18 -4.52 8.06
C ASN A 59 15.94 -5.33 9.34
N MET A 60 16.44 -6.57 9.39
CA MET A 60 16.27 -7.45 10.56
C MET A 60 16.91 -6.91 11.85
N ASP A 61 17.91 -6.02 11.73
CA ASP A 61 18.55 -5.32 12.85
C ASP A 61 17.83 -4.01 13.24
N GLY A 62 16.69 -3.70 12.60
CA GLY A 62 15.91 -2.49 12.83
C GLY A 62 16.40 -1.25 12.07
N THR A 63 17.51 -1.33 11.32
CA THR A 63 18.01 -0.20 10.53
C THR A 63 17.16 0.05 9.27
N GLU A 64 17.16 1.29 8.79
CA GLU A 64 16.47 1.65 7.55
C GLU A 64 17.32 1.31 6.31
N GLY A 65 16.77 0.51 5.40
CA GLY A 65 17.36 0.27 4.08
C GLY A 65 16.83 1.21 3.00
N PRO A 66 17.33 1.12 1.76
CA PRO A 66 16.86 1.94 0.63
C PRO A 66 15.35 1.81 0.33
N ARG A 67 14.75 0.67 0.69
CA ARG A 67 13.29 0.46 0.53
C ARG A 67 12.46 1.33 1.47
N CYS A 68 12.95 1.67 2.66
CA CYS A 68 12.26 2.59 3.58
C CYS A 68 12.09 3.97 2.96
N GLN A 69 13.13 4.48 2.28
CA GLN A 69 13.08 5.76 1.58
C GLN A 69 12.07 5.73 0.42
N SER A 70 12.05 4.63 -0.34
CA SER A 70 11.09 4.45 -1.42
C SER A 70 9.63 4.43 -0.93
N THR A 71 9.37 3.82 0.23
CA THR A 71 8.04 3.83 0.86
C THR A 71 7.65 5.21 1.37
N ARG A 72 8.57 5.96 2.00
CA ARG A 72 8.29 7.30 2.54
C ARG A 72 8.02 8.35 1.46
N ALA A 73 8.64 8.19 0.29
CA ALA A 73 8.49 9.10 -0.84
C ALA A 73 7.24 8.82 -1.70
N PHE A 74 6.53 7.73 -1.43
CA PHE A 74 5.30 7.34 -2.13
C PHE A 74 4.09 8.07 -1.55
#